data_AF-Q4BWL9-F1
#
_entry.id   AF-Q4BWL9-F1
#
_cell.length_a   1.000
_cell.length_b   1.000
_cell.length_c   1.000
_cell.angle_alpha   90.00
_cell.angle_beta   90.00
_cell.angle_gamma   90.00
#
_symmetry.space_group_name_H-M   'P 1'
#
loop_
_entity.id
_entity.type
_entity.pdbx_description
1 polymer ?
#
loop_
_entity_poly.entity_id
_entity_poly.type
_entity_poly.pdbx_seq_one_letter_code
_entity_poly.pdbx_strand_id
1 'polypeptide(L)'
;MMLTKFRLMFLSATILLILILSIFFYQPRWLLKIIVKVAPGVYYFSETTDKIVAVTIDDGPNTITTPKILETLSKNDTKATFFIISERLDKNEEIVENIINNGHEIGNHLVKDEKSIFLSKEEFEDKFLTADKSLNQFLLYESSKVT
;
A
#
# COMPACT_ATOMS: atom_id res chain seq x y z
N MET A 1 32.97 42.14 -5.93
CA MET A 1 32.08 41.51 -6.93
C MET A 1 32.01 39.98 -6.79
N MET A 2 33.13 39.26 -6.65
CA MET A 2 33.15 37.78 -6.56
C MET A 2 32.50 37.22 -5.27
N LEU A 3 32.77 37.85 -4.11
CA LEU A 3 32.19 37.44 -2.82
C LEU A 3 30.66 37.58 -2.76
N THR A 4 30.12 38.62 -3.40
CA THR A 4 28.66 38.84 -3.50
C THR A 4 28.00 37.77 -4.36
N LYS A 5 28.63 37.39 -5.49
CA LYS A 5 28.14 36.29 -6.34
C LYS A 5 28.17 34.95 -5.61
N PHE A 6 29.22 34.67 -4.84
CA PHE A 6 29.31 33.44 -4.03
C PHE A 6 28.24 33.38 -2.95
N ARG A 7 28.00 34.48 -2.22
CA ARG A 7 26.91 34.58 -1.24
C ARG A 7 25.53 34.39 -1.86
N LEU A 8 25.29 34.98 -3.03
CA LEU A 8 24.03 34.83 -3.75
C LEU A 8 23.83 33.39 -4.22
N MET A 9 24.89 32.76 -4.73
CA MET A 9 24.87 31.35 -5.13
C MET A 9 24.59 30.43 -3.95
N PHE A 10 25.27 30.63 -2.81
CA PHE A 10 25.02 29.85 -1.59
C PHE A 10 23.58 30.04 -1.08
N LEU A 11 23.11 31.28 -0.99
CA LEU A 11 21.73 31.57 -0.59
C LEU A 11 20.70 30.91 -1.52
N SER A 12 20.93 30.97 -2.84
CA SER A 12 20.05 30.32 -3.82
C SER A 12 20.03 28.80 -3.66
N ALA A 13 21.17 28.17 -3.40
CA ALA A 13 21.26 26.74 -3.15
C ALA A 13 20.55 26.34 -1.85
N THR A 14 20.68 27.14 -0.79
CA THR A 14 19.95 26.91 0.47
C THR A 14 18.44 27.04 0.29
N ILE A 15 17.97 28.06 -0.43
CA ILE A 15 16.54 28.23 -0.72
C ILE A 15 16.02 27.05 -1.54
N LEU A 16 16.75 26.63 -2.58
CA LEU A 16 16.37 25.48 -3.39
C LEU A 16 16.29 24.20 -2.56
N LEU A 17 17.26 23.97 -1.67
CA LEU A 17 17.24 22.82 -0.76
C LEU A 17 16.02 22.85 0.15
N ILE A 18 15.70 24.00 0.76
CA ILE A 18 14.51 24.14 1.61
C ILE A 18 13.23 23.88 0.82
N LEU A 19 13.14 24.37 -0.42
CA LEU A 19 11.99 24.10 -1.29
C LEU A 19 11.84 22.61 -1.61
N ILE A 20 12.95 21.92 -1.94
CA ILE A 20 12.95 20.48 -2.20
C ILE A 20 12.52 19.71 -0.94
N LEU A 21 13.11 20.04 0.22
CA LEU A 21 12.74 19.41 1.49
C LEU A 21 11.28 19.68 1.85
N SER A 22 10.77 20.88 1.58
CA SER A 22 9.37 21.22 1.80
C SER A 22 8.45 20.43 0.89
N ILE A 23 8.79 20.28 -0.39
CA ILE A 23 8.01 19.44 -1.33
C ILE A 23 8.01 17.98 -0.87
N PHE A 24 9.17 17.47 -0.44
CA PHE A 24 9.30 16.10 0.06
C PHE A 24 8.49 15.87 1.34
N PHE A 25 8.47 16.84 2.25
CA PHE A 25 7.76 16.73 3.53
C PHE A 25 6.24 16.93 3.39
N TYR A 26 5.81 17.96 2.65
CA TYR A 26 4.39 18.29 2.51
C TYR A 26 3.67 17.53 1.39
N GLN A 27 4.41 16.94 0.46
CA GLN A 27 3.90 16.11 -0.64
C GLN A 27 2.65 16.72 -1.30
N PRO A 28 2.78 17.92 -1.90
CA PRO A 28 1.61 18.69 -2.32
C PRO A 28 0.78 17.91 -3.35
N ARG A 29 -0.55 17.88 -3.17
CA ARG A 29 -1.46 17.06 -4.00
C ARG A 29 -1.34 17.30 -5.50
N TRP A 30 -1.00 18.52 -5.93
CA TRP A 30 -0.80 18.83 -7.34
C TRP A 30 0.38 18.05 -7.95
N LEU A 31 1.42 17.77 -7.16
CA LEU A 31 2.57 16.97 -7.62
C LEU A 31 2.18 15.49 -7.72
N LEU A 32 1.43 14.96 -6.76
CA LEU A 32 0.89 13.59 -6.84
C LEU A 32 0.00 13.39 -8.07
N LYS A 33 -0.81 14.41 -8.44
CA LYS A 33 -1.60 14.39 -9.68
C LYS A 33 -0.74 14.28 -10.95
N ILE A 34 0.48 14.81 -10.94
CA ILE A 34 1.41 14.66 -12.06
C ILE A 34 1.95 13.23 -12.11
N ILE A 35 2.31 12.65 -10.95
CA ILE A 35 2.80 11.26 -10.85
C ILE A 35 1.73 10.26 -11.35
N VAL A 36 0.46 10.44 -10.98
CA VAL A 36 -0.65 9.59 -11.47
C VAL A 36 -0.75 9.60 -13.00
N LYS A 37 -0.47 10.73 -13.66
CA LYS A 37 -0.52 10.81 -15.14
C LYS A 37 0.56 10.00 -15.84
N VAL A 38 1.70 9.76 -15.19
CA VAL A 38 2.80 8.97 -15.77
C VAL A 38 2.68 7.47 -15.46
N ALA A 39 1.84 7.08 -14.50
CA ALA A 39 1.55 5.68 -14.16
C ALA A 39 0.04 5.39 -14.25
N PRO A 40 -0.53 5.32 -15.47
CA PRO A 40 -1.94 5.06 -15.65
C PRO A 40 -2.33 3.70 -15.04
N GLY A 41 -3.40 3.67 -14.26
CA GLY A 41 -3.88 2.48 -13.56
C GLY A 41 -3.40 2.34 -12.11
N VAL A 42 -2.49 3.20 -11.64
CA VAL A 42 -2.09 3.25 -10.22
C VAL A 42 -2.87 4.34 -9.48
N TYR A 43 -3.62 3.93 -8.46
CA TYR A 43 -4.40 4.84 -7.61
C TYR A 43 -3.64 5.11 -6.31
N TYR A 44 -3.09 6.32 -6.16
CA TYR A 44 -2.42 6.75 -4.92
C TYR A 44 -3.37 7.43 -3.93
N PHE A 45 -4.43 8.05 -4.45
CA PHE A 45 -5.49 8.69 -3.66
C PHE A 45 -6.74 8.86 -4.54
N SER A 46 -7.88 9.13 -3.91
CA SER A 46 -9.11 9.55 -4.58
C SER A 46 -9.57 10.90 -4.02
N GLU A 47 -10.20 11.72 -4.85
CA GLU A 47 -10.84 12.95 -4.40
C GLU A 47 -12.19 12.61 -3.76
N THR A 48 -12.37 13.04 -2.52
CA THR A 48 -13.56 12.72 -1.71
C THR A 48 -14.14 14.01 -1.16
N THR A 49 -15.46 14.07 -1.01
CA THR A 49 -16.13 15.17 -0.30
C THR A 49 -16.00 15.03 1.21
N ASP A 50 -15.79 13.80 1.67
CA ASP A 50 -15.68 13.45 3.08
C ASP A 50 -14.23 13.33 3.53
N LYS A 51 -13.96 13.57 4.82
CA LYS A 51 -12.64 13.37 5.44
C LYS A 51 -12.41 11.89 5.71
N ILE A 52 -12.05 11.15 4.67
CA ILE A 52 -11.82 9.71 4.74
C ILE A 52 -10.37 9.36 4.40
N VAL A 53 -9.90 8.27 4.97
CA VAL A 53 -8.60 7.67 4.71
C VAL A 53 -8.79 6.16 4.51
N ALA A 54 -8.03 5.57 3.59
CA ALA A 54 -7.95 4.13 3.44
C ALA A 54 -6.73 3.64 4.22
N VAL A 55 -6.95 2.73 5.18
CA VAL A 55 -5.86 2.08 5.92
C VAL A 55 -5.51 0.79 5.20
N THR A 56 -4.27 0.67 4.75
CA THR A 56 -3.75 -0.53 4.10
C THR A 56 -2.61 -1.12 4.92
N ILE A 57 -2.54 -2.44 4.99
CA ILE A 57 -1.52 -3.19 5.73
C ILE A 57 -0.91 -4.22 4.79
N ASP A 58 0.41 -4.14 4.58
CA ASP A 58 1.13 -5.04 3.67
C ASP A 58 1.79 -6.21 4.44
N ASP A 59 2.31 -7.18 3.70
CA ASP A 59 3.12 -8.31 4.15
C ASP A 59 2.42 -9.33 5.06
N GLY A 60 1.09 -9.29 5.20
CA GLY A 60 0.33 -10.29 5.96
C GLY A 60 0.22 -11.66 5.25
N PRO A 61 -0.33 -12.68 5.93
CA PRO A 61 -0.58 -12.75 7.37
C PRO A 61 0.71 -13.00 8.17
N ASN A 62 0.72 -12.54 9.42
CA ASN A 62 1.77 -12.81 10.39
C ASN A 62 1.15 -13.22 11.73
N THR A 63 1.60 -14.34 12.30
CA THR A 63 1.03 -14.93 13.53
C THR A 63 1.13 -14.04 14.76
N ILE A 64 2.05 -13.08 14.79
CA ILE A 64 2.29 -12.23 15.95
C ILE A 64 1.69 -10.83 15.76
N THR A 65 1.87 -10.22 14.58
CA THR A 65 1.50 -8.82 14.36
C THR A 65 0.07 -8.68 13.86
N THR A 66 -0.41 -9.55 12.96
CA THR A 66 -1.75 -9.44 12.39
C THR A 66 -2.85 -9.48 13.46
N PRO A 67 -2.83 -10.39 14.47
CA PRO A 67 -3.83 -10.38 15.53
C PRO A 67 -3.85 -9.08 16.36
N LYS A 68 -2.68 -8.48 16.62
CA LYS A 68 -2.56 -7.21 17.35
C LYS A 68 -3.11 -6.03 16.55
N ILE A 69 -2.89 -6.05 15.23
CA ILE A 69 -3.44 -5.05 14.32
C ILE A 69 -4.96 -5.17 14.31
N LEU A 70 -5.51 -6.38 14.16
CA LEU A 70 -6.96 -6.63 14.20
C LEU A 70 -7.59 -6.17 15.52
N GLU A 71 -6.96 -6.46 16.66
CA GLU A 71 -7.41 -5.96 17.97
C GLU A 71 -7.44 -4.42 18.02
N THR A 72 -6.42 -3.77 17.46
CA THR A 72 -6.35 -2.31 17.41
C THR A 72 -7.43 -1.72 16.50
N LEU A 73 -7.66 -2.31 15.33
CA LEU A 73 -8.69 -1.88 14.39
C LEU A 73 -10.09 -2.04 15.00
N SER A 74 -10.35 -3.17 15.65
CA SER A 74 -11.60 -3.45 16.35
C SER A 74 -11.88 -2.43 17.46
N LYS A 75 -10.88 -2.11 18.30
CA LYS A 75 -10.99 -1.09 19.36
C LYS A 75 -11.35 0.31 18.85
N ASN A 76 -11.04 0.60 17.59
CA ASN A 76 -11.30 1.89 16.95
C ASN A 76 -12.45 1.83 15.93
N ASP A 77 -13.22 0.73 15.88
CA ASP A 77 -14.31 0.52 14.92
C ASP A 77 -13.89 0.84 13.47
N THR A 78 -12.69 0.42 13.10
CA THR A 78 -12.03 0.80 11.84
C THR A 78 -11.84 -0.41 10.94
N LYS A 79 -12.12 -0.25 9.64
CA LYS A 79 -11.84 -1.25 8.60
C LYS A 79 -10.55 -0.91 7.84
N ALA A 80 -9.95 -1.93 7.25
CA ALA A 80 -8.66 -1.85 6.56
C ALA A 80 -8.61 -2.88 5.44
N THR A 81 -7.67 -2.68 4.51
CA THR A 81 -7.35 -3.64 3.45
C THR A 81 -5.99 -4.27 3.75
N PHE A 82 -5.92 -5.59 3.79
CA PHE A 82 -4.68 -6.34 4.03
C PHE A 82 -4.14 -6.91 2.73
N PHE A 83 -2.99 -6.42 2.27
CA PHE A 83 -2.29 -6.98 1.12
C PHE A 83 -1.48 -8.21 1.56
N ILE A 84 -1.93 -9.38 1.13
CA ILE A 84 -1.46 -10.68 1.58
C ILE A 84 -0.41 -11.26 0.64
N ILE A 85 0.70 -11.72 1.22
CA ILE A 85 1.71 -12.54 0.53
C ILE A 85 1.24 -13.99 0.56
N SER A 86 0.98 -14.58 -0.62
CA SER A 86 0.33 -15.90 -0.66
C SER A 86 1.19 -17.05 -0.13
N GLU A 87 2.52 -16.96 -0.18
CA GLU A 87 3.41 -17.97 0.44
C GLU A 87 3.27 -18.02 1.97
N ARG A 88 2.78 -16.94 2.60
CA ARG A 88 2.55 -16.90 4.05
C ARG A 88 1.23 -17.54 4.45
N LEU A 89 0.43 -18.05 3.52
CA LEU A 89 -0.87 -18.68 3.84
C LEU A 89 -0.72 -20.01 4.58
N ASP A 90 0.31 -20.81 4.28
CA ASP A 90 0.51 -22.12 4.92
C ASP A 90 0.50 -21.98 6.45
N LYS A 91 -0.49 -22.60 7.10
CA LYS A 91 -0.74 -22.58 8.55
C LYS A 91 -1.22 -21.25 9.12
N ASN A 92 -1.57 -20.29 8.27
CA ASN A 92 -2.09 -18.97 8.64
C ASN A 92 -3.45 -18.67 7.99
N GLU A 93 -4.11 -19.68 7.41
CA GLU A 93 -5.41 -19.55 6.77
C GLU A 93 -6.46 -18.99 7.73
N GLU A 94 -6.46 -19.47 8.98
CA GLU A 94 -7.36 -18.98 10.04
C GLU A 94 -7.18 -17.48 10.31
N ILE A 95 -5.95 -16.95 10.17
CA ILE A 95 -5.70 -15.51 10.34
C ILE A 95 -6.39 -14.73 9.21
N VAL A 96 -6.31 -15.22 7.97
CA VAL A 96 -6.96 -14.59 6.81
C VAL A 96 -8.47 -14.68 6.90
N GLU A 97 -9.00 -15.83 7.33
CA GLU A 97 -10.44 -15.97 7.63
C GLU A 97 -10.87 -14.98 8.72
N ASN A 98 -10.06 -14.79 9.77
CA ASN A 98 -10.34 -13.82 10.82
C ASN A 98 -10.31 -12.38 10.31
N ILE A 99 -9.40 -12.03 9.40
CA ILE A 99 -9.41 -10.71 8.71
C ILE A 99 -10.76 -10.50 8.03
N ILE A 100 -11.20 -11.44 7.19
CA ILE A 100 -12.46 -11.32 6.42
C ILE A 100 -13.68 -11.33 7.35
N ASN A 101 -13.74 -12.24 8.31
CA ASN A 101 -14.86 -12.35 9.26
C ASN A 101 -15.03 -11.10 10.14
N ASN A 102 -13.98 -10.29 10.30
CA ASN A 102 -14.05 -8.99 10.98
C ASN A 102 -14.40 -7.83 10.01
N GLY A 103 -14.77 -8.11 8.76
CA GLY A 103 -15.20 -7.13 7.77
C GLY A 103 -14.07 -6.30 7.16
N HIS A 104 -12.84 -6.83 7.17
CA HIS A 104 -11.71 -6.24 6.47
C HIS A 104 -11.60 -6.79 5.05
N GLU A 105 -11.01 -6.03 4.15
CA GLU A 105 -10.72 -6.47 2.77
C GLU A 105 -9.35 -7.15 2.71
N ILE A 106 -9.16 -8.08 1.76
CA ILE A 106 -7.85 -8.63 1.41
C ILE A 106 -7.47 -8.25 -0.03
N GLY A 107 -6.20 -7.97 -0.24
CA GLY A 107 -5.59 -7.68 -1.53
C GLY A 107 -4.41 -8.59 -1.82
N ASN A 108 -3.98 -8.63 -3.08
CA ASN A 108 -2.87 -9.46 -3.55
C ASN A 108 -1.53 -8.74 -3.39
N HIS A 109 -0.61 -9.32 -2.61
CA HIS A 109 0.78 -8.85 -2.44
C HIS A 109 1.81 -9.83 -3.03
N LEU A 110 1.45 -10.46 -4.15
CA LEU A 110 2.22 -11.50 -4.83
C LEU A 110 2.50 -12.73 -3.95
N VAL A 111 3.28 -13.65 -4.51
CA VAL A 111 3.64 -14.91 -3.85
C VAL A 111 4.67 -14.67 -2.76
N LYS A 112 5.63 -13.76 -2.96
CA LYS A 112 6.76 -13.51 -2.06
C LYS A 112 7.03 -12.02 -1.91
N ASP A 113 7.67 -11.66 -0.81
CA ASP A 113 8.25 -10.32 -0.62
C ASP A 113 9.49 -10.17 -1.52
N GLU A 114 9.27 -9.68 -2.73
CA GLU A 114 10.32 -9.41 -3.69
C GLU A 114 9.99 -8.18 -4.56
N LYS A 115 11.03 -7.61 -5.17
CA LYS A 115 10.90 -6.40 -5.98
C LYS A 115 10.31 -6.74 -7.34
N SER A 116 8.98 -6.64 -7.46
CA SER A 116 8.23 -6.92 -8.68
C SER A 116 8.69 -6.13 -9.91
N ILE A 117 9.26 -4.94 -9.72
CA ILE A 117 9.80 -4.10 -10.80
C ILE A 117 10.98 -4.73 -11.54
N PHE A 118 11.62 -5.76 -10.97
CA PHE A 118 12.73 -6.47 -11.60
C PHE A 118 12.31 -7.78 -12.28
N LEU A 119 11.04 -8.16 -12.19
CA LEU A 119 10.51 -9.35 -12.85
C LEU A 119 10.27 -9.07 -14.34
N SER A 120 10.38 -10.11 -15.17
CA SER A 120 9.83 -10.03 -16.52
C SER A 120 8.31 -9.90 -16.46
N LYS A 121 7.69 -9.45 -17.54
CA LYS A 121 6.22 -9.36 -17.59
C LYS A 121 5.57 -10.72 -17.35
N GLU A 122 6.10 -11.76 -17.98
CA GLU A 122 5.60 -13.13 -17.89
C GLU A 122 5.75 -13.68 -16.47
N GLU A 123 6.90 -13.44 -15.84
CA GLU A 123 7.15 -13.87 -14.46
C GLU A 123 6.24 -13.12 -13.47
N PHE A 124 6.05 -11.82 -13.65
CA PHE A 124 5.10 -11.04 -12.85
C PHE A 124 3.68 -11.57 -13.00
N GLU A 125 3.23 -11.83 -14.23
CA GLU A 125 1.87 -12.31 -14.51
C GLU A 125 1.62 -13.69 -13.89
N ASP A 126 2.57 -14.62 -14.03
CA ASP A 126 2.49 -15.95 -13.42
C ASP A 126 2.40 -15.87 -11.88
N LYS A 127 3.27 -15.07 -11.27
CA LYS A 127 3.25 -14.84 -9.81
C LYS A 127 1.98 -14.16 -9.35
N PHE A 128 1.51 -13.15 -10.10
CA PHE A 128 0.27 -12.44 -9.81
C PHE A 128 -0.93 -13.39 -9.80
N LEU A 129 -1.11 -14.18 -10.88
CA LEU A 129 -2.20 -15.13 -11.02
C LEU A 129 -2.13 -16.28 -10.01
N THR A 130 -0.91 -16.71 -9.67
CA THR A 130 -0.70 -17.72 -8.62
C THR A 130 -1.18 -17.22 -7.27
N ALA A 131 -0.75 -16.01 -6.87
CA ALA A 131 -1.20 -15.40 -5.62
C ALA A 131 -2.71 -15.13 -5.63
N ASP A 132 -3.26 -14.64 -6.75
CA ASP A 132 -4.68 -14.34 -6.90
C ASP A 132 -5.54 -15.60 -6.71
N LYS A 133 -5.15 -16.71 -7.35
CA LYS A 133 -5.80 -18.02 -7.18
C LYS A 133 -5.76 -18.49 -5.74
N SER A 134 -4.64 -18.33 -5.04
CA SER A 134 -4.49 -18.68 -3.62
C SER A 134 -5.35 -17.83 -2.69
N LEU A 135 -5.68 -16.59 -3.05
CA LEU A 135 -6.52 -15.72 -2.22
C LEU A 135 -8.02 -15.88 -2.52
N ASN A 136 -8.37 -16.16 -3.78
CA ASN A 136 -9.77 -16.31 -4.21
C ASN A 136 -10.52 -17.43 -3.47
N GLN A 137 -9.83 -18.44 -2.94
CA GLN A 137 -10.46 -19.48 -2.13
C GLN A 137 -11.17 -18.93 -0.87
N PHE A 138 -10.68 -17.81 -0.31
CA PHE A 138 -11.27 -17.17 0.88
C PHE A 138 -12.47 -16.29 0.52
N LEU A 139 -12.47 -15.67 -0.66
CA LEU A 139 -13.55 -14.78 -1.13
C LEU A 139 -14.78 -15.56 -1.64
N LEU A 140 -14.55 -16.73 -2.26
CA LEU A 140 -15.62 -17.63 -2.68
C LEU A 140 -16.35 -18.24 -1.47
N TYR A 141 -15.65 -18.46 -0.36
CA TYR A 141 -16.24 -18.92 0.90
C TYR A 141 -17.21 -17.89 1.49
N GLU A 142 -16.85 -16.61 1.49
CA GLU A 142 -17.71 -15.52 1.97
C GLU A 142 -19.02 -15.43 1.17
N SER A 143 -18.94 -15.53 -0.16
CA SER A 143 -20.11 -15.49 -1.06
C SER A 143 -21.12 -16.62 -0.79
N SER A 144 -20.65 -17.76 -0.27
CA SER A 144 -21.50 -18.92 0.04
C SER A 144 -22.24 -18.83 1.39
N LYS A 145 -21.83 -17.92 2.28
CA LYS A 145 -22.46 -17.70 3.60
C LYS A 145 -23.56 -16.63 3.59
N VAL A 146 -23.70 -15.89 2.49
CA VAL A 146 -24.65 -14.78 2.35
C VAL A 146 -25.97 -15.22 1.66
N THR A 147 -26.07 -16.48 1.24
CA THR A 147 -27.30 -17.16 0.79
C THR A 147 -27.88 -18.07 1.85
#